data_AF-A0A9C8XI99-F1
#
_entry.id   AF-A0A9C8XI99-F1
#
_cell.length_a   1.000
_cell.length_b   1.000
_cell.length_c   1.000
_cell.angle_alpha   90.00
_cell.angle_beta   90.00
_cell.angle_gamma   90.00
#
_symmetry.space_group_name_H-M   'P 1'
#
loop_
_entity.id
_entity.type
_entity.pdbx_description
1 polymer ?
#
loop_
_entity_poly.entity_id
_entity_poly.type
_entity_poly.pdbx_seq_one_letter_code
_entity_poly.pdbx_strand_id
1 'polypeptide(L)'
;MHSFSTASRAMIVAAALVVIIAGMKQAAPLLVPFLLSVFIAVISFPLMSSLQQKGLPQGMAIVVVIALVVLLGFGLAVLVGSSLHDFSQSVPEYQQKIAAQWHLLLQWLGSRGIVIDENIRDVINPGAAVAFLSSILKAFGSVLTNSFLILLMVVFLLMEAAGLTKKFIDIGGDGGLV
;
A
#
# COMPACT_ATOMS: atom_id res chain seq x y z
N MET A 1 35.78 35.34 -8.95
CA MET A 1 34.53 34.66 -8.53
C MET A 1 33.47 35.04 -9.55
N HIS A 2 33.11 34.16 -10.50
CA HIS A 2 32.15 34.49 -11.54
C HIS A 2 30.74 34.60 -10.91
N SER A 3 30.21 35.81 -10.79
CA SER A 3 28.83 36.05 -10.40
C SER A 3 27.90 35.57 -11.51
N PHE A 4 27.08 34.57 -11.21
CA PHE A 4 26.03 34.11 -12.13
C PHE A 4 25.07 35.27 -12.42
N SER A 5 24.77 35.52 -13.70
CA SER A 5 23.75 36.49 -14.14
C SER A 5 22.38 36.14 -13.53
N THR A 6 21.55 37.15 -13.26
CA THR A 6 20.18 36.97 -12.75
C THR A 6 19.38 35.98 -13.60
N ALA A 7 19.60 36.00 -14.93
CA ALA A 7 19.01 35.06 -15.86
C ALA A 7 19.49 33.61 -15.64
N SER A 8 20.79 33.38 -15.47
CA SER A 8 21.30 32.02 -15.25
C SER A 8 20.89 31.48 -13.88
N ARG A 9 20.83 32.33 -12.84
CA ARG A 9 20.28 31.94 -11.53
C ARG A 9 18.80 31.57 -11.63
N ALA A 10 18.02 32.33 -12.38
CA ALA A 10 16.61 32.01 -12.63
C ALA A 10 16.45 30.67 -13.37
N MET A 11 17.27 30.41 -14.40
CA MET A 11 17.26 29.13 -15.13
C MET A 11 17.65 27.94 -14.24
N ILE A 12 18.63 28.11 -13.35
CA ILE A 12 19.03 27.05 -12.40
C ILE A 12 17.90 26.75 -11.41
N VAL A 13 17.24 27.78 -10.87
CA VAL A 13 16.10 27.58 -9.95
C VAL A 13 14.93 26.91 -10.66
N ALA A 14 14.64 27.32 -11.90
CA ALA A 14 13.60 26.69 -12.71
C ALA A 14 13.93 25.21 -12.99
N ALA A 15 15.16 24.90 -13.38
CA ALA A 15 15.62 23.54 -13.60
C ALA A 15 15.54 22.69 -12.31
N ALA A 16 15.96 23.23 -11.18
CA ALA A 16 15.87 22.55 -9.88
C ALA A 16 14.41 22.25 -9.50
N LEU A 17 13.49 23.20 -9.70
CA LEU A 17 12.06 22.98 -9.48
C LEU A 17 11.51 21.86 -10.36
N VAL A 18 11.84 21.87 -11.65
CA VAL A 18 11.39 20.82 -12.59
C VAL A 18 11.94 19.46 -12.17
N VAL A 19 13.20 19.37 -11.78
CA VAL A 19 13.82 18.11 -11.32
C VAL A 19 13.14 17.60 -10.04
N ILE A 20 12.87 18.48 -9.06
CA ILE A 20 12.17 18.09 -7.82
C ILE A 20 10.76 17.58 -8.15
N ILE A 21 9.99 18.33 -8.94
CA ILE A 21 8.61 17.96 -9.31
C ILE A 21 8.60 16.65 -10.10
N ALA A 22 9.51 16.48 -11.06
CA ALA A 22 9.66 15.26 -11.84
C ALA A 22 10.05 14.07 -10.95
N GLY A 23 11.00 14.28 -10.03
CA GLY A 23 11.42 13.28 -9.04
C GLY A 23 10.26 12.85 -8.14
N MET A 24 9.51 13.80 -7.59
CA MET A 24 8.33 13.52 -6.76
C MET A 24 7.25 12.74 -7.55
N LYS A 25 6.98 13.14 -8.80
CA LYS A 25 6.02 12.43 -9.66
C LYS A 25 6.46 11.00 -9.93
N GLN A 26 7.76 10.78 -10.16
CA GLN A 26 8.31 9.46 -10.42
C GLN A 26 8.39 8.59 -9.17
N ALA A 27 8.51 9.19 -7.98
CA ALA A 27 8.49 8.50 -6.70
C ALA A 27 7.07 8.14 -6.22
N ALA A 28 6.03 8.79 -6.76
CA ALA A 28 4.65 8.56 -6.33
C ALA A 28 4.19 7.08 -6.37
N PRO A 29 4.52 6.27 -7.39
CA PRO A 29 4.18 4.84 -7.39
C PRO A 29 4.85 4.04 -6.27
N LEU A 30 5.99 4.51 -5.73
CA LEU A 30 6.70 3.88 -4.62
C LEU A 30 6.11 4.25 -3.26
N LEU A 31 5.31 5.32 -3.17
CA LEU A 31 4.70 5.74 -1.91
C LEU A 31 3.77 4.66 -1.33
N VAL A 32 2.98 4.01 -2.19
CA VAL A 32 2.05 2.95 -1.76
C VAL A 32 2.79 1.76 -1.13
N PRO A 33 3.75 1.10 -1.81
CA PRO A 33 4.49 0.00 -1.21
C PRO A 33 5.33 0.46 -0.01
N PHE A 34 5.84 1.70 0.00
CA PHE A 34 6.57 2.25 1.15
C PHE A 34 5.66 2.37 2.39
N LEU A 35 4.49 2.99 2.26
CA LEU A 35 3.54 3.11 3.37
C LEU A 35 3.12 1.74 3.92
N LEU A 36 2.87 0.78 3.01
CA LEU A 36 2.52 -0.58 3.41
C LEU A 36 3.69 -1.28 4.13
N SER A 37 4.92 -1.08 3.67
CA SER A 37 6.10 -1.63 4.34
C SER A 37 6.28 -1.05 5.74
N VAL A 38 6.02 0.26 5.95
CA VAL A 38 6.03 0.89 7.26
C VAL A 38 4.97 0.24 8.16
N PHE A 39 3.76 0.07 7.66
CA PHE A 39 2.68 -0.58 8.41
C PHE A 39 3.06 -2.00 8.84
N ILE A 40 3.57 -2.82 7.92
CA ILE A 40 4.01 -4.19 8.21
C ILE A 40 5.19 -4.19 9.18
N ALA A 41 6.16 -3.29 9.01
CA ALA A 41 7.33 -3.18 9.88
C ALA A 41 6.92 -2.81 11.30
N VAL A 42 6.01 -1.85 11.49
CA VAL A 42 5.49 -1.45 12.81
C VAL A 42 4.80 -2.62 13.51
N ILE A 43 3.97 -3.39 12.80
CA ILE A 43 3.30 -4.59 13.35
C ILE A 43 4.32 -5.70 13.66
N SER A 44 5.35 -5.83 12.84
CA SER A 44 6.36 -6.88 12.97
C SER A 44 7.46 -6.55 13.98
N PHE A 45 7.65 -5.28 14.33
CA PHE A 45 8.64 -4.81 15.28
C PHE A 45 8.53 -5.47 16.68
N PRO A 46 7.35 -5.55 17.33
CA PRO A 46 7.24 -6.24 18.62
C PRO A 46 7.59 -7.73 18.52
N LEU A 47 7.28 -8.38 17.39
CA LEU A 47 7.68 -9.78 17.14
C LEU A 47 9.21 -9.90 17.06
N MET A 48 9.85 -8.99 16.31
CA MET A 48 11.30 -8.90 16.21
C MET A 48 11.97 -8.64 17.56
N SER A 49 11.49 -7.66 18.31
CA SER A 49 12.01 -7.32 19.65
C SER A 49 11.89 -8.50 20.61
N SER A 50 10.75 -9.21 20.59
CA SER A 50 10.55 -10.40 21.42
C SER A 50 11.54 -11.52 21.10
N LEU A 51 11.92 -11.69 19.82
CA LEU A 51 12.95 -12.66 19.42
C LEU A 51 14.35 -12.22 19.86
N GLN A 52 14.66 -10.94 19.78
CA GLN A 52 15.94 -10.41 20.26
C GLN A 52 16.08 -10.51 21.78
N GLN A 53 15.00 -10.26 22.53
CA GLN A 53 14.97 -10.44 23.99
C GLN A 53 15.19 -11.91 24.39
N LYS A 54 14.82 -12.87 23.53
CA LYS A 54 15.14 -14.30 23.70
C LYS A 54 16.59 -14.67 23.36
N GLY A 55 17.43 -13.68 23.04
CA GLY A 55 18.86 -13.86 22.76
C GLY A 55 19.23 -14.09 21.30
N LEU A 56 18.28 -13.97 20.35
CA LEU A 56 18.63 -14.09 18.93
C LEU A 56 19.39 -12.85 18.44
N PRO A 57 20.49 -13.02 17.69
CA PRO A 57 21.19 -11.89 17.09
C PRO A 57 20.30 -11.19 16.07
N GLN A 58 20.48 -9.88 15.91
CA GLN A 58 19.60 -9.01 15.11
C GLN A 58 19.32 -9.55 13.70
N GLY A 59 20.35 -10.03 12.98
CA GLY A 59 20.20 -10.57 11.64
C GLY A 59 19.30 -11.82 11.59
N MET A 60 19.44 -12.73 12.55
CA MET A 60 18.59 -13.93 12.62
C MET A 60 17.14 -13.57 12.96
N ALA A 61 16.93 -12.62 13.87
CA ALA A 61 15.59 -12.15 14.21
C ALA A 61 14.87 -11.56 12.98
N ILE A 62 15.56 -10.76 12.16
CA ILE A 62 15.01 -10.21 10.91
C ILE A 62 14.64 -11.34 9.94
N VAL A 63 15.54 -12.30 9.71
CA VAL A 63 15.27 -13.42 8.79
C VAL A 63 14.04 -14.22 9.22
N VAL A 64 13.89 -14.50 10.51
CA VAL A 64 12.73 -15.24 11.05
C VAL A 64 11.44 -14.44 10.84
N VAL A 65 11.43 -13.15 11.14
CA VAL A 65 10.26 -12.29 10.96
C VAL A 65 9.88 -12.17 9.49
N ILE A 66 10.85 -11.98 8.60
CA ILE A 66 10.60 -11.93 7.15
C ILE A 66 10.09 -13.26 6.63
N ALA A 67 10.65 -14.38 7.08
CA ALA A 67 10.16 -15.71 6.71
C ALA A 67 8.69 -15.90 7.14
N LEU A 68 8.34 -15.44 8.35
CA LEU A 68 6.95 -15.46 8.84
C LEU A 68 6.02 -14.58 7.97
N VAL A 69 6.44 -13.35 7.65
CA VAL A 69 5.67 -12.44 6.79
C VAL A 69 5.46 -13.04 5.40
N VAL A 70 6.50 -13.64 4.82
CA VAL A 70 6.42 -14.31 3.52
C VAL A 70 5.51 -15.53 3.58
N LEU A 71 5.62 -16.37 4.61
CA LEU A 71 4.76 -17.55 4.78
C LEU A 71 3.29 -17.17 4.89
N LEU A 72 2.97 -16.20 5.74
CA LEU A 72 1.60 -15.70 5.90
C LEU A 72 1.08 -15.05 4.63
N GLY A 73 1.89 -14.18 4.00
CA GLY A 73 1.54 -13.50 2.76
C GLY A 73 1.32 -14.45 1.60
N PHE A 74 2.21 -15.45 1.43
CA PHE A 74 2.07 -16.48 0.41
C PHE A 74 0.87 -17.39 0.67
N GLY A 75 0.66 -17.81 1.91
CA GLY A 75 -0.52 -18.61 2.27
C GLY A 75 -1.83 -17.89 1.96
N LEU A 76 -1.92 -16.60 2.30
CA LEU A 76 -3.05 -15.75 1.92
C LEU A 76 -3.15 -15.59 0.40
N ALA A 77 -2.04 -15.37 -0.30
CA ALA A 77 -2.03 -15.20 -1.75
C ALA A 77 -2.52 -16.47 -2.48
N VAL A 78 -2.20 -17.67 -2.00
CA VAL A 78 -2.69 -18.92 -2.60
C VAL A 78 -4.18 -19.12 -2.32
N LEU A 79 -4.60 -18.96 -1.06
CA LEU A 79 -5.99 -19.16 -0.64
C LEU A 79 -6.94 -18.17 -1.32
N VAL A 80 -6.53 -16.90 -1.34
CA VAL A 80 -7.34 -15.79 -1.81
C VAL A 80 -7.14 -15.58 -3.31
N GLY A 81 -5.91 -15.76 -3.83
CA GLY A 81 -5.58 -15.54 -5.24
C GLY A 81 -6.28 -16.47 -6.20
N SER A 82 -6.50 -17.74 -5.84
CA SER A 82 -7.31 -18.67 -6.63
C SER A 82 -8.75 -18.16 -6.78
N SER A 83 -9.36 -17.78 -5.66
CA SER A 83 -10.72 -17.22 -5.64
C SER A 83 -10.81 -15.87 -6.38
N LEU A 84 -9.77 -15.02 -6.26
CA LEU A 84 -9.69 -13.76 -6.99
C LEU A 84 -9.54 -13.97 -8.49
N HIS A 85 -8.80 -14.98 -8.93
CA HIS A 85 -8.58 -15.24 -10.36
C HIS A 85 -9.91 -15.59 -11.04
N ASP A 86 -10.64 -16.54 -10.48
CA ASP A 86 -11.95 -16.97 -10.99
C ASP A 86 -12.96 -15.82 -10.94
N PHE A 87 -12.96 -15.05 -9.85
CA PHE A 87 -13.81 -13.88 -9.71
C PHE A 87 -13.45 -12.80 -10.74
N SER A 88 -12.17 -12.49 -10.94
CA SER A 88 -11.69 -11.48 -11.88
C SER A 88 -12.10 -11.79 -13.32
N GLN A 89 -12.08 -13.06 -13.73
CA GLN A 89 -12.56 -13.46 -15.05
C GLN A 89 -14.09 -13.32 -15.19
N SER A 90 -14.80 -13.55 -14.09
CA SER A 90 -16.26 -13.52 -14.05
C SER A 90 -16.83 -12.12 -13.81
N VAL A 91 -16.00 -11.11 -13.48
CA VAL A 91 -16.44 -9.72 -13.19
C VAL A 91 -17.39 -9.17 -14.27
N PRO A 92 -17.10 -9.27 -15.59
CA PRO A 92 -17.98 -8.74 -16.62
C PRO A 92 -19.35 -9.42 -16.62
N GLU A 93 -19.39 -10.74 -16.39
CA GLU A 93 -20.63 -11.50 -16.31
C GLU A 93 -21.44 -11.14 -15.06
N TYR A 94 -20.78 -10.99 -13.91
CA TYR A 94 -21.43 -10.51 -12.68
C TYR A 94 -22.01 -9.11 -12.84
N GLN A 95 -21.29 -8.21 -13.53
CA GLN A 95 -21.78 -6.86 -13.81
C GLN A 95 -23.08 -6.89 -14.62
N GLN A 96 -23.14 -7.73 -15.66
CA GLN A 96 -24.35 -7.90 -16.48
C GLN A 96 -25.50 -8.51 -15.68
N LYS A 97 -25.24 -9.56 -14.88
CA LYS A 97 -26.26 -10.21 -14.05
C LYS A 97 -26.84 -9.28 -12.99
N ILE A 98 -25.99 -8.53 -12.29
CA ILE A 98 -26.43 -7.56 -11.27
C ILE A 98 -27.21 -6.42 -11.96
N ALA A 99 -26.74 -5.90 -13.10
CA ALA A 99 -27.47 -4.88 -13.84
C ALA A 99 -28.87 -5.37 -14.27
N ALA A 100 -28.96 -6.60 -14.79
CA ALA A 100 -30.24 -7.19 -15.19
C ALA A 100 -31.19 -7.37 -14.00
N GLN A 101 -30.71 -7.91 -12.87
CA GLN A 101 -31.50 -8.05 -11.64
C GLN A 101 -31.92 -6.70 -11.07
N TRP A 102 -31.05 -5.69 -11.15
CA TRP A 102 -31.35 -4.33 -10.76
C TRP A 102 -32.48 -3.72 -11.59
N HIS A 103 -32.45 -3.90 -12.91
CA HIS A 103 -33.54 -3.48 -13.79
C HIS A 103 -34.87 -4.17 -13.45
N LEU A 104 -34.85 -5.46 -13.14
CA LEU A 104 -36.05 -6.21 -12.71
C LEU A 104 -36.60 -5.69 -11.37
N LEU A 105 -35.72 -5.39 -10.40
CA LEU A 105 -36.13 -4.76 -9.14
C LEU A 105 -36.77 -3.39 -9.37
N LEU A 106 -36.16 -2.54 -10.20
CA LEU A 106 -36.73 -1.22 -10.52
C LEU A 106 -38.10 -1.33 -11.22
N GLN A 107 -38.28 -2.31 -12.12
CA GLN A 107 -39.57 -2.58 -12.74
C GLN A 107 -40.62 -3.06 -11.73
N TRP A 108 -40.25 -3.96 -10.81
CA TRP A 108 -41.14 -4.41 -9.75
C TRP A 108 -41.54 -3.26 -8.81
N LEU A 109 -40.59 -2.41 -8.40
CA LEU A 109 -40.88 -1.22 -7.60
C LEU A 109 -41.79 -0.23 -8.34
N GLY A 110 -41.57 -0.01 -9.63
CA GLY A 110 -42.43 0.80 -10.48
C GLY A 110 -43.86 0.25 -10.56
N SER A 111 -44.02 -1.08 -10.65
CA SER A 111 -45.33 -1.73 -10.65
C SER A 111 -46.11 -1.58 -9.34
N ARG A 112 -45.41 -1.29 -8.23
CA ARG A 112 -46.00 -1.00 -6.90
C ARG A 112 -46.29 0.49 -6.69
N GLY A 113 -46.09 1.34 -7.71
CA GLY A 113 -46.34 2.78 -7.65
C GLY A 113 -45.19 3.60 -7.08
N ILE A 114 -44.02 3.00 -6.82
CA ILE A 114 -42.83 3.70 -6.34
C ILE A 114 -41.99 4.13 -7.55
N VAL A 115 -42.12 5.39 -7.93
CA VAL A 115 -41.30 5.98 -9.00
C VAL A 115 -39.97 6.44 -8.40
N ILE A 116 -38.92 5.65 -8.60
CA ILE A 116 -37.56 6.06 -8.23
C ILE A 116 -37.04 7.05 -9.27
N ASP A 117 -36.84 8.28 -8.83
CA ASP A 117 -36.27 9.40 -9.58
C ASP A 117 -34.85 9.09 -10.09
N GLU A 118 -34.45 9.63 -11.24
CA GLU A 118 -33.15 9.31 -11.88
C GLU A 118 -31.94 9.65 -10.98
N ASN A 119 -32.04 10.70 -10.17
CA ASN A 119 -30.99 11.06 -9.19
C ASN A 119 -30.73 9.97 -8.14
N ILE A 120 -31.76 9.21 -7.73
CA ILE A 120 -31.61 8.14 -6.73
C ILE A 120 -31.04 6.87 -7.38
N ARG A 121 -31.26 6.67 -8.69
CA ARG A 121 -30.72 5.55 -9.46
C ARG A 121 -29.21 5.66 -9.68
N ASP A 122 -28.69 6.87 -9.87
CA ASP A 122 -27.25 7.10 -10.02
C ASP A 122 -26.47 6.94 -8.72
N VAL A 123 -27.09 7.26 -7.58
CA VAL A 123 -26.49 7.05 -6.24
C VAL A 123 -26.42 5.56 -5.89
N ILE A 124 -27.40 4.76 -6.36
CA ILE A 124 -27.44 3.30 -6.16
C ILE A 124 -27.12 2.61 -7.49
N ASN A 125 -25.91 2.86 -8.00
CA ASN A 125 -25.43 2.25 -9.24
C ASN A 125 -24.70 0.93 -8.95
N PRO A 126 -25.20 -0.23 -9.42
CA PRO A 126 -24.52 -1.52 -9.24
C PRO A 126 -23.11 -1.54 -9.85
N GLY A 127 -22.86 -0.74 -10.87
CA GLY A 127 -21.53 -0.56 -11.48
C GLY A 127 -20.51 0.06 -10.52
N ALA A 128 -20.93 0.95 -9.62
CA ALA A 128 -20.02 1.54 -8.61
C ALA A 128 -19.55 0.49 -7.59
N ALA A 129 -20.46 -0.39 -7.16
CA ALA A 129 -20.12 -1.50 -6.26
C ALA A 129 -19.13 -2.48 -6.91
N VAL A 130 -19.36 -2.84 -8.18
CA VAL A 130 -18.45 -3.70 -8.95
C VAL A 130 -17.10 -3.01 -9.20
N ALA A 131 -17.08 -1.70 -9.47
CA ALA A 131 -15.86 -0.93 -9.67
C ALA A 131 -15.03 -0.82 -8.37
N PHE A 132 -15.68 -0.63 -7.22
CA PHE A 132 -15.03 -0.65 -5.91
C PHE A 132 -14.40 -2.01 -5.62
N LEU A 133 -15.16 -3.10 -5.82
CA LEU A 133 -14.65 -4.45 -5.67
C LEU A 133 -13.45 -4.71 -6.60
N SER A 134 -13.56 -4.32 -7.87
CA SER A 134 -12.46 -4.42 -8.85
C SER A 134 -11.23 -3.63 -8.41
N SER A 135 -11.40 -2.49 -7.75
CA SER A 135 -10.29 -1.69 -7.23
C SER A 135 -9.59 -2.39 -6.07
N ILE A 136 -10.33 -3.06 -5.18
CA ILE A 136 -9.76 -3.91 -4.14
C ILE A 136 -8.96 -5.07 -4.76
N LEU A 137 -9.53 -5.79 -5.74
CA LEU A 137 -8.84 -6.89 -6.43
C LEU A 137 -7.51 -6.42 -7.05
N LYS A 138 -7.55 -5.26 -7.72
CA LYS A 138 -6.35 -4.63 -8.30
C LYS A 138 -5.35 -4.21 -7.23
N ALA A 139 -5.80 -3.70 -6.09
CA ALA A 139 -4.92 -3.36 -4.97
C ALA A 139 -4.20 -4.60 -4.42
N PHE A 140 -4.89 -5.72 -4.24
CA PHE A 140 -4.28 -6.99 -3.86
C PHE A 140 -3.26 -7.48 -4.89
N GLY A 141 -3.61 -7.47 -6.18
CA GLY A 141 -2.67 -7.82 -7.25
C GLY A 141 -1.46 -6.90 -7.31
N SER A 142 -1.65 -5.61 -7.05
CA SER A 142 -0.58 -4.62 -6.94
C SER A 142 0.36 -4.93 -5.78
N VAL A 143 -0.15 -5.29 -4.61
CA VAL A 143 0.69 -5.71 -3.47
C VAL A 143 1.51 -6.96 -3.82
N LEU A 144 0.92 -7.94 -4.50
CA LEU A 144 1.64 -9.13 -4.94
C LEU A 144 2.75 -8.79 -5.94
N THR A 145 2.48 -7.89 -6.89
CA THR A 145 3.45 -7.45 -7.91
C THR A 145 4.59 -6.64 -7.27
N ASN A 146 4.26 -5.79 -6.31
CA ASN A 146 5.22 -4.96 -5.58
C ASN A 146 5.82 -5.66 -4.34
N SER A 147 5.51 -6.94 -4.13
CA SER A 147 5.87 -7.67 -2.91
C SER A 147 7.37 -7.67 -2.64
N PHE A 148 8.19 -7.82 -3.68
CA PHE A 148 9.64 -7.74 -3.55
C PHE A 148 10.10 -6.38 -2.99
N LEU A 149 9.59 -5.26 -3.54
CA LEU A 149 9.91 -3.92 -3.06
C LEU A 149 9.41 -3.69 -1.63
N ILE A 150 8.20 -4.16 -1.32
CA ILE A 150 7.62 -4.07 0.02
C ILE A 150 8.51 -4.83 1.01
N LEU A 151 8.88 -6.09 0.71
CA LEU A 151 9.73 -6.91 1.57
C LEU A 151 11.10 -6.27 1.78
N LEU A 152 11.73 -5.75 0.71
CA LEU A 152 12.99 -5.03 0.82
C LEU A 152 12.87 -3.85 1.78
N MET A 153 11.82 -3.03 1.64
CA MET A 153 11.60 -1.89 2.54
C MET A 153 11.31 -2.32 3.98
N VAL A 154 10.55 -3.41 4.19
CA VAL A 154 10.34 -3.96 5.54
C VAL A 154 11.69 -4.38 6.15
N VAL A 155 12.56 -5.06 5.39
CA VAL A 155 13.91 -5.43 5.87
C VAL A 155 14.70 -4.19 6.28
N PHE A 156 14.75 -3.17 5.42
CA PHE A 156 15.46 -1.91 5.73
C PHE A 156 14.88 -1.22 6.97
N LEU A 157 13.55 -1.11 7.07
CA LEU A 157 12.88 -0.46 8.19
C LEU A 157 13.08 -1.21 9.51
N LEU A 158 13.01 -2.55 9.50
CA LEU A 158 13.27 -3.36 10.69
C LEU A 158 14.75 -3.30 11.11
N MET A 159 15.66 -3.29 10.14
CA MET A 159 17.09 -3.12 10.40
C MET A 159 17.39 -1.75 11.03
N GLU A 160 16.83 -0.68 10.46
CA GLU A 160 16.98 0.69 10.96
C GLU A 160 16.35 0.85 12.34
N ALA A 161 15.12 0.35 12.55
CA ALA A 161 14.42 0.45 13.83
C ALA A 161 15.21 -0.19 14.98
N ALA A 162 15.88 -1.32 14.73
CA ALA A 162 16.75 -1.95 15.71
C ALA A 162 18.10 -1.23 15.90
N GLY A 163 18.64 -0.63 14.84
CA GLY A 163 19.84 0.21 14.91
C GLY A 163 19.62 1.53 15.66
N LEU A 164 18.43 2.12 15.54
CA LEU A 164 18.05 3.37 16.19
C LEU A 164 18.08 3.24 17.72
N THR A 165 17.56 2.16 18.28
CA THR A 165 17.61 1.92 19.74
C THR A 165 19.05 1.90 20.26
N LYS A 166 19.97 1.22 19.55
CA LYS A 166 21.38 1.17 19.92
C LYS A 166 22.04 2.56 19.84
N LYS A 167 21.73 3.31 18.78
CA LYS A 167 22.27 4.66 18.56
C LYS A 167 21.76 5.69 19.58
N PHE A 168 20.50 5.58 20.02
CA PHE A 168 19.94 6.43 21.08
C PHE A 168 20.55 6.11 22.45
N ILE A 169 20.85 4.84 22.73
CA ILE A 169 21.53 4.44 23.97
C ILE A 169 22.98 4.93 23.99
N ASP A 170 23.72 4.80 22.88
CA ASP A 170 25.09 5.30 22.78
C ASP A 170 25.17 6.84 22.87
N ILE A 171 24.22 7.57 22.30
CA ILE A 171 24.18 9.05 22.37
C ILE A 171 23.71 9.54 23.76
N GLY A 172 22.79 8.83 24.41
CA GLY A 172 22.33 9.17 25.76
C GLY A 172 23.34 8.84 26.87
N GLY A 173 24.28 7.92 26.61
CA GLY A 173 25.35 7.55 27.54
C GLY A 173 26.53 8.52 27.59
N ASP A 174 26.71 9.36 26.57
CA ASP A 174 27.85 10.30 26.47
C ASP A 174 27.55 11.69 27.06
N GLY A 175 26.36 11.87 27.66
CA GLY A 175 25.90 13.13 28.26
C GLY A 175 26.04 13.23 29.78
N GLY A 176 26.80 12.33 30.42
CA GLY A 176 26.87 12.24 31.88
C GLY A 176 28.28 12.15 32.45
N LEU A 177 29.11 13.18 32.26
CA LEU A 177 30.23 13.53 33.15
C LEU A 177 30.57 15.03 33.07
N VAL A 178 29.69 15.90 33.61
CA VAL A 178 30.01 17.02 34.53
C VAL A 178 28.74 17.31 35.34
#